data_AF-A0A3D4I2W2-F1
#
_entry.id   AF-A0A3D4I2W2-F1
#
_cell.length_a   1.000
_cell.length_b   1.000
_cell.length_c   1.000
_cell.angle_alpha   90.00
_cell.angle_beta   90.00
_cell.angle_gamma   90.00
#
_symmetry.space_group_name_H-M   'P 1'
#
loop_
_entity.id
_entity.type
_entity.pdbx_description
1 polymer ?
#
loop_
_entity_poly.entity_id
_entity_poly.type
_entity_poly.pdbx_seq_one_letter_code
_entity_poly.pdbx_strand_id
1 'polypeptide(L)' 'MKKGASKGLQSFSRALIVPILFLPIVGLLMALSAVMSNPSFVPKGSAVYMAGQFIYSTVSTIITNL' A
#
# COMPACT_ATOMS: atom_id res chain seq x y z
N MET A 1 -12.67 -28.68 -25.87
CA MET A 1 -12.84 -27.30 -25.36
C MET A 1 -12.28 -27.20 -23.95
N LYS A 2 -11.31 -26.31 -23.74
CA LYS A 2 -10.42 -26.18 -22.56
C LYS A 2 -11.16 -25.64 -21.31
N LYS A 3 -12.19 -26.34 -20.81
CA LYS A 3 -13.08 -25.88 -19.72
C LYS A 3 -12.36 -25.66 -18.37
N GLY A 4 -11.24 -26.34 -18.12
CA GLY A 4 -10.47 -26.19 -16.87
C GLY A 4 -9.69 -24.88 -16.75
N ALA A 5 -9.10 -24.39 -17.85
CA ALA A 5 -8.27 -23.18 -17.85
C ALA A 5 -9.11 -21.90 -17.59
N SER A 6 -10.33 -21.83 -18.11
CA SER A 6 -11.24 -20.70 -17.89
C SER A 6 -11.71 -20.59 -16.44
N LYS A 7 -11.91 -21.71 -15.73
CA LYS A 7 -12.28 -21.71 -14.31
C LYS A 7 -11.10 -21.33 -13.42
N GLY A 8 -9.89 -21.79 -13.74
CA GLY A 8 -8.67 -21.39 -13.03
C GLY A 8 -8.42 -19.88 -13.15
N LEU A 9 -8.54 -19.33 -14.36
CA LEU A 9 -8.41 -17.89 -14.59
C LEU A 9 -9.47 -17.08 -13.84
N GLN A 10 -10.73 -17.53 -13.83
CA GLN A 10 -11.81 -16.85 -13.11
C GLN A 10 -11.60 -16.87 -11.59
N SER A 11 -11.11 -17.97 -11.03
CA SER A 11 -10.75 -18.06 -9.61
C SER A 11 -9.60 -17.13 -9.26
N PHE A 12 -8.57 -17.09 -10.10
CA PHE A 12 -7.43 -16.17 -9.95
C PHE A 12 -7.87 -14.70 -10.03
N SER A 13 -8.65 -14.32 -11.04
CA SER A 13 -9.20 -12.96 -11.16
C SER A 13 -10.03 -12.57 -9.94
N ARG A 14 -10.82 -13.49 -9.38
CA ARG A 14 -11.61 -13.23 -8.17
C ARG A 14 -10.74 -13.07 -6.92
N ALA A 15 -9.64 -13.83 -6.83
CA ALA A 15 -8.65 -13.70 -5.76
C ALA A 15 -7.88 -12.37 -5.83
N LEU A 16 -7.66 -11.83 -7.04
CA LEU A 16 -6.96 -10.55 -7.24
C LEU A 16 -7.81 -9.30 -6.99
N ILE A 17 -9.14 -9.38 -7.11
CA ILE A 17 -10.03 -8.23 -6.88
C ILE A 17 -9.87 -7.68 -5.46
N VAL A 18 -9.76 -8.57 -4.47
CA VAL A 18 -9.70 -8.18 -3.05
C VAL A 18 -8.43 -7.34 -2.77
N PRO A 19 -7.20 -7.79 -3.07
CA PRO A 19 -5.99 -6.97 -2.95
C PRO A 19 -6.05 -5.63 -3.69
N ILE A 20 -6.58 -5.61 -4.91
CA ILE A 20 -6.66 -4.39 -5.74
C ILE A 20 -7.58 -3.34 -5.10
N LEU A 21 -8.65 -3.75 -4.42
CA LEU A 21 -9.55 -2.82 -3.72
C LEU A 21 -8.90 -2.16 -2.49
N PHE A 22 -7.83 -2.75 -1.93
CA PHE A 22 -7.09 -2.15 -0.81
C PHE A 22 -5.98 -1.19 -1.26
N LEU A 23 -5.55 -1.26 -2.52
CA LEU A 23 -4.49 -0.39 -3.08
C LEU A 23 -4.75 1.12 -2.87
N PRO A 24 -5.97 1.65 -3.09
CA PRO A 24 -6.25 3.07 -2.88
C PRO A 24 -6.06 3.52 -1.43
N ILE A 25 -6.44 2.67 -0.47
CA ILE A 25 -6.31 2.94 0.97
C ILE A 25 -4.83 2.99 1.36
N VAL A 26 -4.05 2.03 0.84
CA VAL A 26 -2.61 1.98 1.02
C VAL A 26 -1.92 3.20 0.40
N GLY A 27 -2.34 3.60 -0.80
CA GLY A 27 -1.84 4.81 -1.46
C GLY A 27 -2.14 6.09 -0.68
N LEU A 28 -3.35 6.20 -0.11
CA LEU A 28 -3.72 7.32 0.76
C LEU A 28 -2.89 7.35 2.05
N LEU A 29 -2.69 6.21 2.70
CA LEU A 29 -1.82 6.10 3.88
C LEU A 29 -0.38 6.51 3.58
N MET A 30 0.15 6.12 2.42
CA MET A 30 1.48 6.51 1.98
C MET A 30 1.58 8.01 1.69
N ALA A 31 0.59 8.58 1.02
CA ALA A 31 0.55 10.02 0.73
C ALA A 31 0.47 10.86 2.02
N LEU A 32 -0.38 10.46 2.97
CA LEU A 32 -0.47 11.13 4.28
C LEU A 32 0.84 11.02 5.06
N SER A 33 1.46 9.84 5.05
CA SER A 33 2.76 9.62 5.71
C SER A 33 3.87 10.45 5.07
N ALA A 34 3.85 10.63 3.74
CA ALA A 34 4.77 11.50 3.01
C ALA A 34 4.60 12.98 3.40
N VAL A 35 3.37 13.45 3.62
CA VAL A 35 3.11 14.81 4.10
C VAL A 35 3.62 14.99 5.54
N MET A 36 3.35 14.02 6.42
CA MET A 36 3.81 14.05 7.82
C MET A 36 5.35 13.97 7.95
N SER A 37 6.02 13.36 6.98
CA SER A 37 7.48 13.23 6.94
C SER A 37 8.15 14.24 6.01
N ASN A 38 7.42 15.28 5.58
CA ASN A 38 7.98 16.32 4.73
C ASN A 38 8.55 17.47 5.59
N PRO A 39 9.87 17.75 5.48
CA PRO A 39 10.53 18.80 6.26
C PRO A 39 10.02 20.23 5.97
N SER A 40 9.33 20.44 4.86
CA SER A 40 8.68 21.71 4.52
C SER A 40 7.43 21.98 5.36
N PHE A 41 6.78 20.93 5.88
CA PHE A 41 5.55 21.04 6.68
C PHE A 41 5.75 20.64 8.15
N VAL A 42 6.68 19.73 8.42
CA VAL A 42 6.93 19.17 9.75
C VAL A 42 8.43 19.23 10.06
N PRO A 43 8.86 19.85 11.17
CA PRO A 43 10.27 19.95 11.52
C PRO A 43 10.97 18.59 11.58
N LYS A 44 12.17 18.50 10.99
CA LYS A 44 13.01 17.30 11.02
C LYS A 44 13.32 16.93 12.48
N GLY A 45 13.09 15.66 12.83
CA GLY A 45 13.33 15.14 14.18
C GLY A 45 12.17 15.33 15.17
N SER A 46 11.06 15.96 14.76
CA SER A 46 9.84 15.98 15.58
C SER A 46 9.20 14.60 15.68
N ALA A 47 8.42 14.36 16.75
CA ALA A 47 7.71 13.10 16.95
C ALA A 47 6.78 12.75 15.77
N VAL A 48 6.13 13.77 15.18
CA VAL A 48 5.25 13.61 14.01
C VAL A 48 6.05 13.20 12.76
N TYR A 49 7.22 13.79 12.54
CA TYR A 49 8.12 13.41 11.45
C TYR A 49 8.56 11.95 11.56
N MET A 50 8.95 11.51 12.77
CA MET A 50 9.36 10.13 13.01
C MET A 50 8.19 9.14 12.85
N ALA A 51 6.99 9.50 13.31
CA ALA A 51 5.80 8.68 13.12
C ALA A 51 5.43 8.53 11.63
N GLY A 52 5.48 9.63 10.86
CA GLY A 52 5.26 9.60 9.41
C GLY A 52 6.28 8.73 8.67
N GLN A 53 7.56 8.83 9.03
CA GLN A 53 8.62 7.97 8.46
C GLN A 53 8.43 6.50 8.83
N PHE A 54 8.03 6.20 10.07
CA PHE A 54 7.75 4.83 10.51
C PHE A 54 6.62 4.19 9.70
N ILE A 55 5.49 4.88 9.59
CA ILE A 55 4.32 4.38 8.83
C ILE A 55 4.69 4.20 7.35
N TYR A 56 5.38 5.18 6.74
CA TYR A 56 5.83 5.08 5.36
C TYR A 56 6.77 3.88 5.14
N SER A 57 7.73 3.67 6.03
CA SER A 57 8.68 2.54 5.95
C SER A 57 7.99 1.19 6.10
N THR A 58 7.08 1.05 7.07
CA THR A 58 6.31 -0.18 7.29
C THR A 58 5.44 -0.51 6.09
N VAL A 59 4.66 0.46 5.62
CA VAL A 59 3.74 0.26 4.49
C VAL A 59 4.52 0.00 3.20
N SER A 60 5.60 0.73 2.95
CA SER A 60 6.47 0.47 1.79
C SER A 60 7.09 -0.93 1.84
N THR A 61 7.51 -1.41 3.00
CA THR A 61 8.08 -2.75 3.15
C THR A 61 7.04 -3.82 2.84
N ILE A 62 5.80 -3.63 3.29
CA ILE A 62 4.72 -4.58 3.00
C ILE A 62 4.40 -4.62 1.50
N ILE A 63 4.30 -3.47 0.83
CA ILE A 63 4.01 -3.40 -0.62
C ILE A 63 5.14 -4.02 -1.45
N THR A 64 6.39 -3.75 -1.11
CA THR A 64 7.54 -4.25 -1.89
C THR A 64 7.74 -5.76 -1.72
N ASN A 65 7.21 -6.36 -0.64
CA ASN A 65 7.30 -7.80 -0.37
C ASN A 65 5.97 -8.56 -0.61
N LEU A 66 4.94 -7.89 -1.11
CA LEU A 66 3.69 -8.50 -1.60
C LEU A 66 3.87 -9.08 -3.01
#